data_AF-A0A838K774-F1
#
_entry.id   AF-A0A838K774-F1
#
_cell.length_a   1.000
_cell.length_b   1.000
_cell.length_c   1.000
_cell.angle_alpha   90.00
_cell.angle_beta   90.00
_cell.angle_gamma   90.00
#
_symmetry.space_group_name_H-M   'P 1'
#
loop_
_entity.id
_entity.type
_entity.pdbx_description
1 polymer ?
#
loop_
_entity_poly.entity_id
_entity_poly.type
_entity_poly.pdbx_seq_one_letter_code
_entity_poly.pdbx_strand_id
1 'polypeptide(L)'
;MASLLAPAVESGPSASAAALASLRILAGLLWLYNVSWKRPPDFGEGSGSGLYGFTRDAVEYPVFPPYSWLVEHVVLPNFTAFGWSVLVAETMLAVLLLTGTFVRLAALVGVAQSLAIGLSVAGAPGEWPWAYWMMIGIHVVLLFTASGRAAAVDAVRAQAGDDGPPAAARLLRGWGVVIGLAAVVALVLALGEDPLASAGSALGGSDLSVSLGRYNVLGAVVLLVVAALMVVGASLHRRELALIAAALAVLAALSMYLQLSRTDVWLGGSNTSAAFFLSAAVVSGATAGALRQRTR
;
A
#
# COMPACT_ATOMS: atom_id res chain seq x y z
N MET A 1 -11.13 -18.39 -10.24
CA MET A 1 -11.26 -17.25 -9.30
C MET A 1 -11.20 -17.66 -7.82
N ALA A 2 -11.93 -18.69 -7.37
CA ALA A 2 -11.95 -19.10 -5.95
C ALA A 2 -10.56 -19.37 -5.32
N SER A 3 -9.62 -19.97 -6.07
CA SER A 3 -8.25 -20.25 -5.59
C SER A 3 -7.39 -18.99 -5.36
N LEU A 4 -7.65 -17.88 -6.07
CA LEU A 4 -6.87 -16.63 -5.95
C LEU A 4 -7.25 -15.81 -4.70
N LEU A 5 -8.49 -15.98 -4.22
CA LEU A 5 -8.98 -15.31 -3.01
C LEU A 5 -8.79 -16.16 -1.74
N ALA A 6 -8.40 -17.42 -1.92
CA ALA A 6 -8.14 -18.36 -0.84
C ALA A 6 -6.85 -17.98 -0.08
N PRO A 7 -6.81 -18.13 1.25
CA PRO A 7 -5.62 -17.84 2.03
C PRO A 7 -4.42 -18.67 1.58
N ALA A 8 -3.26 -18.04 1.38
CA ALA A 8 -2.01 -18.72 1.07
C ALA A 8 -1.32 -19.20 2.37
N VAL A 9 -1.84 -20.28 2.97
CA VAL A 9 -1.51 -20.74 4.35
C VAL A 9 -0.98 -22.17 4.45
N GLU A 10 -0.47 -22.76 3.37
CA GLU A 10 0.11 -24.13 3.34
C GLU A 10 1.13 -24.34 4.47
N SER A 11 1.26 -25.54 5.05
CA SER A 11 2.14 -25.79 6.19
C SER A 11 3.63 -25.85 5.83
N GLY A 12 4.52 -25.38 6.71
CA GLY A 12 5.97 -25.46 6.55
C GLY A 12 6.75 -24.84 7.71
N PRO A 13 8.09 -24.83 7.70
CA PRO A 13 8.91 -24.27 8.78
C PRO A 13 8.59 -22.80 9.08
N SER A 14 8.66 -22.40 10.35
CA SER A 14 8.37 -21.02 10.80
C SER A 14 9.34 -19.99 10.23
N ALA A 15 10.63 -20.33 10.13
CA ALA A 15 11.66 -19.48 9.50
C ALA A 15 11.34 -19.16 8.03
N SER A 16 10.84 -20.16 7.28
CA SER A 16 10.37 -19.97 5.91
C SER A 16 9.14 -19.05 5.86
N ALA A 17 8.23 -19.16 6.84
CA ALA A 17 7.07 -18.27 6.92
C ALA A 17 7.48 -16.80 7.13
N ALA A 18 8.44 -16.55 8.02
CA ALA A 18 8.96 -15.22 8.30
C ALA A 18 9.68 -14.63 7.07
N ALA A 19 10.56 -15.40 6.42
CA ALA A 19 11.26 -14.97 5.22
C ALA A 19 10.30 -14.60 4.08
N LEU A 20 9.27 -15.42 3.83
CA LEU A 20 8.26 -15.14 2.81
C LEU A 20 7.39 -13.93 3.17
N ALA A 21 7.05 -13.74 4.44
CA ALA A 21 6.35 -12.54 4.90
C ALA A 21 7.23 -11.28 4.72
N SER A 22 8.53 -11.36 5.01
CA SER A 22 9.46 -10.26 4.77
C SER A 22 9.54 -9.92 3.28
N LEU A 23 9.66 -10.92 2.40
CA LEU A 23 9.66 -10.70 0.95
C LEU A 23 8.37 -10.02 0.48
N ARG A 24 7.22 -10.44 1.01
CA ARG A 24 5.92 -9.83 0.72
C ARG A 24 5.86 -8.37 1.17
N ILE A 25 6.38 -8.06 2.37
CA ILE A 25 6.43 -6.70 2.89
C ILE A 25 7.37 -5.84 2.04
N LEU A 26 8.53 -6.36 1.63
CA LEU A 26 9.46 -5.67 0.72
C LEU A 26 8.80 -5.36 -0.63
N ALA A 27 8.05 -6.31 -1.21
CA ALA A 27 7.26 -6.07 -2.41
C ALA A 27 6.20 -4.98 -2.19
N GLY A 28 5.51 -5.00 -1.04
CA GLY A 28 4.56 -3.95 -0.67
C GLY A 28 5.20 -2.56 -0.54
N LEU A 29 6.40 -2.49 0.06
CA LEU A 29 7.17 -1.23 0.18
C LEU A 29 7.65 -0.73 -1.18
N LEU A 30 8.03 -1.62 -2.10
CA LEU A 30 8.35 -1.27 -3.47
C LEU A 30 7.17 -0.61 -4.18
N TRP A 31 5.96 -1.18 -4.06
CA TRP A 31 4.75 -0.57 -4.63
C TRP A 31 4.36 0.72 -3.93
N LEU A 32 4.57 0.81 -2.61
CA LEU A 32 4.37 2.04 -1.87
C LEU A 32 5.29 3.16 -2.39
N TYR A 33 6.55 2.84 -2.70
CA TYR A 33 7.46 3.78 -3.34
C TYR A 33 6.95 4.18 -4.73
N ASN A 34 6.46 3.21 -5.53
CA ASN A 34 5.85 3.53 -6.82
C ASN A 34 4.70 4.54 -6.68
N VAL A 35 3.81 4.36 -5.72
CA VAL A 35 2.68 5.27 -5.46
C VAL A 35 3.13 6.70 -5.10
N SER A 36 4.30 6.86 -4.48
CA SER A 36 4.77 8.14 -3.93
C SER A 36 4.97 9.25 -4.96
N TRP A 37 5.29 8.90 -6.20
CA TRP A 37 5.61 9.85 -7.26
C TRP A 37 4.48 10.05 -8.29
N LYS A 38 3.34 9.36 -8.14
CA LYS A 38 2.16 9.54 -8.99
C LYS A 38 1.35 10.75 -8.52
N ARG A 39 1.69 11.94 -9.04
CA ARG A 39 1.12 13.20 -8.57
C ARG A 39 -0.08 13.63 -9.41
N PRO A 40 -1.32 13.54 -8.90
CA PRO A 40 -2.49 14.12 -9.57
C PRO A 40 -2.44 15.67 -9.56
N PRO A 41 -3.25 16.35 -10.39
CA PRO A 41 -4.24 15.77 -11.29
C PRO A 41 -3.73 15.39 -12.69
N ASP A 42 -2.60 15.95 -13.13
CA ASP A 42 -2.10 15.79 -14.50
C ASP A 42 -1.06 14.67 -14.66
N PHE A 43 -0.55 14.12 -13.54
CA PHE A 43 0.43 13.03 -13.53
C PHE A 43 1.69 13.30 -14.38
N GLY A 44 2.05 14.57 -14.53
CA GLY A 44 3.21 15.03 -15.31
C GLY A 44 2.95 15.27 -16.80
N GLU A 45 1.69 15.27 -17.24
CA GLU A 45 1.30 15.55 -18.63
C GLU A 45 1.77 16.93 -19.12
N GLY A 46 1.57 17.99 -18.33
CA GLY A 46 1.96 19.34 -18.72
C GLY A 46 3.48 19.54 -18.86
N SER A 47 4.28 18.76 -18.12
CA SER A 47 5.74 18.81 -18.13
C SER A 47 6.40 17.71 -18.96
N GLY A 48 5.63 16.77 -19.52
CA GLY A 48 6.18 15.61 -20.23
C GLY A 48 7.00 14.67 -19.34
N SER A 49 6.71 14.61 -18.04
CA SER A 49 7.48 13.87 -17.04
C SER A 49 6.56 12.98 -16.18
N GLY A 50 7.08 12.40 -15.11
CA GLY A 50 6.28 11.58 -14.19
C GLY A 50 5.66 10.38 -14.90
N LEU A 51 4.41 10.04 -14.55
CA LEU A 51 3.74 8.86 -15.11
C LEU A 51 3.46 9.06 -16.60
N TYR A 52 3.16 10.30 -17.02
CA TYR A 52 2.92 10.61 -18.42
C TYR A 52 4.16 10.37 -19.28
N GLY A 53 5.32 10.88 -18.83
CA GLY A 53 6.60 10.67 -19.51
C GLY A 53 6.87 9.18 -19.75
N PHE A 54 6.85 8.37 -18.69
CA PHE A 54 7.06 6.92 -18.81
C PHE A 54 5.99 6.20 -19.64
N THR A 55 4.77 6.74 -19.70
CA THR A 55 3.72 6.17 -20.56
C THR A 55 4.00 6.50 -22.03
N ARG A 56 4.51 7.70 -22.32
CA ARG A 56 4.90 8.10 -23.67
C ARG A 56 6.10 7.31 -24.19
N ASP A 57 7.02 6.93 -23.31
CA ASP A 57 8.18 6.09 -23.66
C ASP A 57 7.77 4.75 -24.31
N ALA A 58 6.58 4.23 -23.98
CA ALA A 58 6.05 3.01 -24.61
C ALA A 58 5.85 3.15 -26.12
N VAL A 59 5.64 4.38 -26.60
CA VAL A 59 5.43 4.72 -28.01
C VAL A 59 6.74 5.20 -28.64
N GLU A 60 7.54 5.98 -27.91
CA GLU A 60 8.82 6.51 -28.39
C GLU A 60 9.88 5.41 -28.54
N TYR A 61 9.89 4.44 -27.64
CA TYR A 61 10.85 3.33 -27.59
C TYR A 61 10.12 1.97 -27.50
N PRO A 62 9.40 1.56 -28.57
CA PRO A 62 8.49 0.43 -28.52
C PRO A 62 9.22 -0.91 -28.28
N VAL A 63 8.86 -1.58 -27.18
CA VAL A 63 9.35 -2.94 -26.87
C VAL A 63 8.47 -4.00 -27.54
N PHE A 64 7.16 -3.80 -27.52
CA PHE A 64 6.17 -4.70 -28.11
C PHE A 64 5.10 -3.90 -28.86
N PRO A 65 5.12 -3.88 -30.21
CA PRO A 65 4.28 -2.98 -31.00
C PRO A 65 2.76 -3.02 -30.70
N PRO A 66 2.13 -4.18 -30.43
CA PRO A 66 0.72 -4.20 -30.05
C PRO A 66 0.41 -3.45 -28.73
N TYR A 67 1.35 -3.47 -27.78
CA TYR A 67 1.21 -2.70 -26.55
C TYR A 67 1.39 -1.20 -26.81
N SER A 68 2.39 -0.81 -27.60
CA SER A 68 2.60 0.58 -28.00
C SER A 68 1.39 1.16 -28.74
N TRP A 69 0.77 0.37 -29.63
CA TRP A 69 -0.46 0.77 -30.32
C TRP A 69 -1.61 1.03 -29.33
N LEU A 70 -1.81 0.14 -28.34
CA LEU A 70 -2.81 0.31 -27.28
C LEU A 70 -2.52 1.58 -26.48
N VAL A 71 -1.26 1.81 -26.12
CA VAL A 71 -0.86 3.00 -25.36
C VAL A 71 -1.16 4.27 -26.16
N GLU A 72 -0.75 4.32 -27.43
CA GLU A 72 -0.93 5.48 -28.30
C GLU A 72 -2.40 5.80 -28.57
N HIS A 73 -3.24 4.79 -28.82
CA HIS A 73 -4.60 5.01 -29.31
C HIS A 73 -5.67 4.95 -28.23
N VAL A 74 -5.37 4.35 -27.07
CA VAL A 74 -6.36 4.17 -25.99
C VAL A 74 -5.90 4.83 -24.70
N VAL A 75 -4.65 4.65 -24.30
CA VAL A 75 -4.15 5.15 -23.01
C VAL A 75 -3.88 6.65 -23.04
N LEU A 76 -3.03 7.11 -23.97
CA LEU A 76 -2.64 8.53 -24.05
C LEU A 76 -3.84 9.47 -24.30
N PRO A 77 -4.81 9.16 -25.18
CA PRO A 77 -5.98 10.01 -25.36
C PRO A 77 -6.91 10.09 -24.13
N ASN A 78 -6.79 9.12 -23.20
CA ASN A 78 -7.59 9.04 -21.97
C ASN A 78 -6.69 9.11 -20.73
N PHE A 79 -5.57 9.81 -20.82
CA PHE A 79 -4.47 9.68 -19.88
C PHE A 79 -4.84 10.02 -18.42
N THR A 80 -5.63 11.07 -18.18
CA THR A 80 -6.05 11.43 -16.82
C THR A 80 -6.79 10.27 -16.13
N ALA A 81 -7.71 9.60 -16.84
CA ALA A 81 -8.45 8.46 -16.31
C ALA A 81 -7.51 7.26 -16.05
N PHE A 82 -6.56 7.03 -16.97
CA PHE A 82 -5.52 6.03 -16.79
C PHE A 82 -4.65 6.31 -15.55
N GLY A 83 -4.17 7.54 -15.36
CA GLY A 83 -3.35 7.94 -14.21
C GLY A 83 -4.03 7.68 -12.87
N TRP A 84 -5.31 8.03 -12.74
CA TRP A 84 -6.10 7.69 -11.56
C TRP A 84 -6.27 6.17 -11.38
N SER A 85 -6.50 5.43 -12.47
CA SER A 85 -6.63 3.97 -12.40
C SER A 85 -5.34 3.29 -11.92
N VAL A 86 -4.17 3.76 -12.39
CA VAL A 86 -2.85 3.30 -11.96
C VAL A 86 -2.63 3.64 -10.50
N LEU A 87 -2.90 4.88 -10.08
CA LEU A 87 -2.74 5.29 -8.69
C LEU A 87 -3.58 4.43 -7.73
N VAL A 88 -4.84 4.15 -8.07
CA VAL A 88 -5.71 3.27 -7.28
C VAL A 88 -5.18 1.84 -7.27
N ALA A 89 -4.83 1.29 -8.45
CA ALA A 89 -4.33 -0.08 -8.57
C ALA A 89 -3.03 -0.29 -7.78
N GLU A 90 -2.06 0.60 -7.91
CA GLU A 90 -0.78 0.52 -7.19
C GLU A 90 -0.96 0.74 -5.68
N THR A 91 -1.87 1.64 -5.27
CA THR A 91 -2.23 1.82 -3.85
C THR A 91 -2.80 0.54 -3.28
N MET A 92 -3.80 -0.04 -3.95
CA MET A 92 -4.41 -1.29 -3.50
C MET A 92 -3.38 -2.41 -3.45
N LEU A 93 -2.52 -2.51 -4.45
CA LEU A 93 -1.46 -3.51 -4.50
C LEU A 93 -0.49 -3.38 -3.32
N ALA A 94 -0.04 -2.16 -3.00
CA ALA A 94 0.80 -1.90 -1.83
C ALA A 94 0.08 -2.31 -0.53
N VAL A 95 -1.17 -1.89 -0.34
CA VAL A 95 -1.99 -2.21 0.85
C VAL A 95 -2.17 -3.72 1.00
N LEU A 96 -2.55 -4.43 -0.06
CA LEU A 96 -2.78 -5.86 -0.04
C LEU A 96 -1.50 -6.65 0.30
N LEU A 97 -0.35 -6.25 -0.27
CA LEU A 97 0.93 -6.90 0.01
C LEU A 97 1.44 -6.61 1.42
N LEU A 98 1.39 -5.36 1.87
CA LEU A 98 1.83 -4.97 3.22
C LEU A 98 1.02 -5.70 4.29
N THR A 99 -0.31 -5.67 4.17
CA THR A 99 -1.23 -6.28 5.14
C THR A 99 -1.33 -7.81 5.01
N GLY A 100 -0.84 -8.38 3.90
CA GLY A 100 -0.98 -9.80 3.61
C GLY A 100 -2.44 -10.20 3.37
N THR A 101 -3.16 -9.40 2.59
CA THR A 101 -4.57 -9.60 2.26
C THR A 101 -4.68 -10.02 0.79
N PHE A 102 -5.36 -11.14 0.51
CA PHE A 102 -5.49 -11.69 -0.84
C PHE A 102 -4.16 -11.80 -1.59
N VAL A 103 -3.13 -12.36 -0.96
CA VAL A 103 -1.74 -12.22 -1.43
C VAL A 103 -1.53 -12.80 -2.83
N ARG A 104 -2.22 -13.89 -3.20
CA ARG A 104 -2.14 -14.47 -4.56
C ARG A 104 -2.74 -13.55 -5.62
N LEU A 105 -3.87 -12.92 -5.32
CA LEU A 105 -4.46 -11.93 -6.21
C LEU A 105 -3.54 -10.71 -6.35
N ALA A 106 -3.03 -10.20 -5.22
CA ALA A 106 -2.08 -9.09 -5.23
C ALA A 106 -0.82 -9.44 -6.05
N ALA A 107 -0.28 -10.64 -5.89
CA ALA A 107 0.85 -11.12 -6.67
C ALA A 107 0.54 -11.18 -8.17
N LEU A 108 -0.62 -11.69 -8.57
CA LEU A 108 -1.02 -11.72 -9.99
C LEU A 108 -1.14 -10.32 -10.58
N VAL A 109 -1.76 -9.38 -9.85
CA VAL A 109 -1.85 -7.97 -10.25
C VAL A 109 -0.45 -7.34 -10.33
N GLY A 110 0.43 -7.65 -9.39
CA GLY A 110 1.82 -7.19 -9.40
C GLY A 110 2.63 -7.71 -10.59
N VAL A 111 2.42 -8.95 -11.03
CA VAL A 111 2.98 -9.45 -12.30
C VAL A 111 2.48 -8.61 -13.47
N ALA A 112 1.17 -8.40 -13.57
CA ALA A 112 0.57 -7.64 -14.67
C ALA A 112 1.06 -6.18 -14.71
N GLN A 113 1.12 -5.50 -13.56
CA GLN A 113 1.63 -4.13 -13.44
C GLN A 113 3.13 -4.05 -13.76
N SER A 114 3.93 -4.99 -13.28
CA SER A 114 5.37 -5.03 -13.57
C SER A 114 5.65 -5.26 -15.06
N LEU A 115 4.83 -6.10 -15.71
CA LEU A 115 4.88 -6.30 -17.17
C LEU A 115 4.49 -5.02 -17.92
N ALA A 116 3.41 -4.34 -17.52
CA ALA A 116 3.01 -3.09 -18.15
C ALA A 116 4.12 -2.02 -18.05
N ILE A 117 4.71 -1.86 -16.86
CA ILE A 117 5.86 -0.95 -16.66
C ILE A 117 7.02 -1.37 -17.58
N GLY A 118 7.43 -2.64 -17.56
CA GLY A 118 8.52 -3.12 -18.39
C GLY A 118 8.29 -2.90 -19.89
N LEU A 119 7.07 -3.13 -20.38
CA LEU A 119 6.71 -2.88 -21.78
C LEU A 119 6.70 -1.39 -22.13
N SER A 120 6.48 -0.50 -21.16
CA SER A 120 6.52 0.94 -21.37
C SER A 120 7.94 1.50 -21.45
N VAL A 121 8.88 1.00 -20.63
CA VAL A 121 10.16 1.70 -20.44
C VAL A 121 11.41 0.87 -20.73
N ALA A 122 11.32 -0.46 -20.93
CA ALA A 122 12.52 -1.28 -21.13
C ALA A 122 13.31 -0.98 -22.41
N GLY A 123 12.70 -0.31 -23.39
CA GLY A 123 13.36 0.16 -24.61
C GLY A 123 13.98 1.56 -24.46
N ALA A 124 13.64 2.29 -23.41
CA ALA A 124 14.03 3.69 -23.24
C ALA A 124 15.51 3.84 -22.84
N PRO A 125 16.18 4.93 -23.26
CA PRO A 125 17.58 5.18 -22.89
C PRO A 125 17.77 5.30 -21.37
N GLY A 126 18.78 4.62 -20.84
CA GLY A 126 19.16 4.70 -19.41
C GLY A 126 18.37 3.79 -18.48
N GLU A 127 17.34 3.10 -18.98
CA GLU A 127 16.57 2.13 -18.19
C GLU A 127 17.28 0.79 -18.04
N TRP A 128 16.97 0.07 -16.96
CA TRP A 128 17.55 -1.25 -16.67
C TRP A 128 16.45 -2.34 -16.68
N PRO A 129 16.28 -3.08 -17.80
CA PRO A 129 15.18 -4.03 -17.96
C PRO A 129 15.09 -5.13 -16.90
N TRP A 130 16.22 -5.51 -16.30
CA TRP A 130 16.25 -6.51 -15.24
C TRP A 130 15.54 -6.06 -13.97
N ALA A 131 15.37 -4.75 -13.73
CA ALA A 131 14.57 -4.23 -12.64
C ALA A 131 13.13 -4.80 -12.71
N TYR A 132 12.49 -4.74 -13.88
CA TYR A 132 11.12 -5.21 -14.06
C TYR A 132 11.03 -6.75 -14.03
N TRP A 133 12.04 -7.46 -14.52
CA TRP A 133 12.10 -8.92 -14.38
C TRP A 133 12.23 -9.36 -12.93
N MET A 134 13.00 -8.63 -12.10
CA MET A 134 13.06 -8.88 -10.66
C MET A 134 11.72 -8.58 -9.99
N MET A 135 11.04 -7.50 -10.41
CA MET A 135 9.67 -7.21 -9.96
C MET A 135 8.70 -8.33 -10.33
N ILE A 136 8.76 -8.86 -11.55
CA ILE A 136 7.93 -10.01 -11.95
C ILE A 136 8.30 -11.24 -11.09
N GLY A 137 9.59 -11.51 -10.92
CA GLY A 137 10.11 -12.65 -10.17
C GLY A 137 9.65 -12.67 -8.72
N ILE A 138 9.71 -11.54 -8.00
CA ILE A 138 9.22 -11.47 -6.61
C ILE A 138 7.73 -11.80 -6.53
N HIS A 139 6.91 -11.31 -7.47
CA HIS A 139 5.48 -11.62 -7.47
C HIS A 139 5.19 -13.08 -7.87
N VAL A 140 5.95 -13.65 -8.81
CA VAL A 140 5.85 -15.08 -9.14
C VAL A 140 6.13 -15.93 -7.90
N VAL A 141 7.18 -15.62 -7.12
CA VAL A 141 7.44 -16.29 -5.84
C VAL A 141 6.26 -16.14 -4.89
N LEU A 142 5.71 -14.93 -4.71
CA LEU A 142 4.58 -14.70 -3.81
C LEU A 142 3.28 -15.39 -4.26
N LEU A 143 3.09 -15.56 -5.57
CA LEU A 143 1.94 -16.24 -6.16
C LEU A 143 1.94 -17.75 -5.84
N PHE A 144 3.11 -18.36 -5.87
CA PHE A 144 3.29 -19.81 -5.70
C PHE A 144 3.78 -20.24 -4.31
N THR A 145 3.88 -19.32 -3.34
CA THR A 145 4.32 -19.62 -1.98
C THR A 145 3.34 -19.13 -0.91
N ALA A 146 3.40 -19.73 0.28
CA ALA A 146 2.52 -19.42 1.41
C ALA A 146 2.97 -18.17 2.22
N SER A 147 3.19 -17.06 1.53
CA SER A 147 3.56 -15.77 2.15
C SER A 147 2.40 -15.12 2.94
N GLY A 148 1.18 -15.64 2.80
CA GLY A 148 0.00 -15.24 3.58
C GLY A 148 -0.12 -15.94 4.94
N ARG A 149 0.84 -16.79 5.32
CA ARG A 149 0.81 -17.57 6.58
C ARG A 149 1.25 -16.80 7.82
N ALA A 150 2.09 -15.78 7.65
CA ALA A 150 2.67 -15.00 8.76
C ALA A 150 2.46 -13.50 8.57
N ALA A 151 2.19 -12.81 9.68
CA ALA A 151 1.95 -11.36 9.71
C ALA A 151 0.95 -10.89 8.63
N ALA A 152 -0.14 -11.63 8.42
CA ALA A 152 -1.05 -11.46 7.29
C ALA A 152 -2.52 -11.52 7.70
N VAL A 153 -3.37 -10.75 7.04
CA VAL A 153 -4.83 -10.86 7.15
C VAL A 153 -5.33 -12.21 6.64
N ASP A 154 -4.72 -12.77 5.59
CA ASP A 154 -5.07 -14.09 5.08
C ASP A 154 -4.92 -15.19 6.14
N ALA A 155 -3.89 -15.11 7.00
CA ALA A 155 -3.74 -16.01 8.14
C ALA A 155 -4.89 -15.85 9.15
N VAL A 156 -5.35 -14.63 9.42
CA VAL A 156 -6.50 -14.37 10.31
C VAL A 156 -7.78 -14.97 9.72
N ARG A 157 -7.99 -14.79 8.41
CA ARG A 157 -9.16 -15.34 7.69
C ARG A 157 -9.16 -16.87 7.70
N ALA A 158 -8.00 -17.51 7.55
CA ALA A 158 -7.88 -18.96 7.61
C ALA A 158 -8.20 -19.54 9.00
N GLN A 159 -7.95 -18.77 10.07
CA GLN A 159 -8.20 -19.18 11.45
C GLN A 159 -9.60 -18.82 11.96
N ALA A 160 -10.42 -18.13 11.17
CA ALA A 160 -11.73 -17.60 11.62
C ALA A 160 -12.76 -18.70 12.00
N GLY A 161 -12.44 -19.98 11.78
CA GLY A 161 -13.25 -21.15 12.14
C GLY A 161 -12.65 -22.08 13.22
N ASP A 162 -11.42 -21.82 13.69
CA ASP A 162 -10.78 -22.55 14.79
C ASP A 162 -10.74 -21.65 16.05
N ASP A 163 -10.82 -22.24 17.25
CA ASP A 163 -10.85 -21.54 18.56
C ASP A 163 -9.51 -20.82 18.94
N GLY A 164 -8.98 -20.00 18.04
CA GLY A 164 -7.67 -19.36 18.15
C GLY A 164 -7.69 -17.82 18.03
N PRO A 165 -7.74 -17.07 19.15
CA PRO A 165 -7.51 -15.63 19.20
C PRO A 165 -6.05 -15.11 19.00
N PRO A 166 -4.95 -15.90 18.90
CA PRO A 166 -3.62 -15.31 18.93
C PRO A 166 -3.23 -14.64 17.61
N ALA A 167 -3.74 -15.05 16.44
CA ALA A 167 -3.30 -14.43 15.17
C ALA A 167 -3.89 -13.03 14.96
N ALA A 168 -5.19 -12.85 15.19
CA ALA A 168 -5.85 -11.56 15.04
C ALA A 168 -5.29 -10.51 15.99
N ALA A 169 -5.17 -10.84 17.29
CA ALA A 169 -4.60 -9.94 18.28
C ALA A 169 -3.11 -9.64 18.02
N ARG A 170 -2.30 -10.64 17.62
CA ARG A 170 -0.89 -10.40 17.25
C ARG A 170 -0.75 -9.51 16.03
N LEU A 171 -1.55 -9.73 14.99
CA LEU A 171 -1.50 -8.91 13.77
C LEU A 171 -1.91 -7.47 14.07
N LEU A 172 -3.03 -7.29 14.78
CA LEU A 172 -3.53 -5.97 15.16
C LEU A 172 -2.52 -5.22 16.03
N ARG A 173 -1.94 -5.88 17.04
CA ARG A 173 -0.92 -5.29 17.90
C ARG A 173 0.36 -4.96 17.12
N GLY A 174 0.82 -5.87 16.27
CA GLY A 174 2.04 -5.68 15.46
C GLY A 174 1.91 -4.46 14.55
N TRP A 175 0.80 -4.34 13.83
CA TRP A 175 0.51 -3.15 13.02
C TRP A 175 0.35 -1.89 13.87
N GLY A 176 -0.35 -1.97 15.01
CA GLY A 176 -0.47 -0.83 15.93
C GLY A 176 0.88 -0.31 16.42
N VAL A 177 1.84 -1.19 16.71
CA VAL A 177 3.22 -0.81 17.07
C VAL A 177 3.94 -0.16 15.89
N VAL A 178 3.89 -0.75 14.70
CA VAL A 178 4.53 -0.19 13.49
C VAL A 178 3.97 1.20 13.16
N ILE A 179 2.66 1.37 13.21
CA ILE A 179 1.99 2.66 12.98
C ILE A 179 2.33 3.65 14.09
N GLY A 180 2.38 3.21 15.36
CA GLY A 180 2.76 4.06 16.48
C GLY A 180 4.19 4.60 16.35
N LEU A 181 5.14 3.76 15.93
CA LEU A 181 6.51 4.18 15.65
C LEU A 181 6.56 5.19 14.50
N ALA A 182 5.82 4.94 13.41
CA ALA A 182 5.71 5.88 12.30
C ALA A 182 5.11 7.24 12.75
N ALA A 183 4.08 7.22 13.60
CA ALA A 183 3.46 8.41 14.15
C ALA A 183 4.42 9.21 15.04
N VAL A 184 5.21 8.54 15.88
CA VAL A 184 6.25 9.20 16.70
C VAL A 184 7.30 9.85 15.82
N VAL A 185 7.80 9.15 14.80
CA VAL A 185 8.76 9.71 13.84
C VAL A 185 8.15 10.91 13.12
N ALA A 186 6.91 10.80 12.63
CA ALA A 186 6.22 11.90 11.98
C ALA A 186 6.05 13.11 12.90
N LEU A 187 5.70 12.88 14.17
CA LEU A 187 5.57 13.95 15.16
C LEU A 187 6.91 14.63 15.43
N VAL A 188 7.98 13.86 15.59
CA VAL A 188 9.35 14.38 15.77
C VAL A 188 9.78 15.22 14.57
N LEU A 189 9.50 14.76 13.35
CA LEU A 189 9.82 15.50 12.13
C LEU A 189 8.98 16.77 11.97
N ALA A 190 7.79 16.81 12.55
CA ALA A 190 6.94 18.00 12.59
C ALA A 190 7.32 18.98 13.71
N LEU A 191 8.22 18.61 14.65
CA LEU A 191 8.68 19.52 15.71
C LEU A 191 9.49 20.67 15.09
N GLY A 192 8.96 21.88 15.20
CA GLY A 192 9.58 23.10 14.67
C GLY A 192 8.93 23.63 13.38
N GLU A 193 7.98 22.89 12.79
CA GLU A 193 7.09 23.38 11.75
C GLU A 193 5.75 23.86 12.37
N ASP A 194 5.01 24.74 11.70
CA ASP A 194 3.69 25.19 12.18
C ASP A 194 2.74 23.97 12.26
N PRO A 195 2.09 23.70 13.42
CA PRO A 195 1.27 22.50 13.64
C PRO A 195 0.15 22.27 12.63
N LEU A 196 -0.35 23.35 12.02
CA LEU A 196 -1.45 23.32 11.04
C LEU A 196 -0.96 23.58 9.61
N ALA A 197 0.33 23.86 9.41
CA ALA A 197 0.84 24.06 8.07
C ALA A 197 0.70 22.78 7.24
N SER A 198 0.41 22.99 5.96
CA SER A 198 0.33 21.95 4.96
C SER A 198 1.71 21.29 4.78
N ALA A 199 1.79 19.97 4.92
CA ALA A 199 3.02 19.19 4.71
C ALA A 199 2.74 18.02 3.75
N GLY A 200 3.63 17.79 2.77
CA GLY A 200 3.49 16.71 1.79
C GLY A 200 4.40 16.89 0.56
N SER A 201 4.64 15.81 -0.20
CA SER A 201 5.49 15.84 -1.41
C SER A 201 4.88 16.67 -2.55
N ALA A 202 3.57 16.92 -2.52
CA ALA A 202 2.86 17.86 -3.40
C ALA A 202 3.30 19.32 -3.20
N LEU A 203 3.97 19.65 -2.08
CA LEU A 203 4.44 20.99 -1.74
C LEU A 203 5.97 21.15 -1.90
N GLY A 204 6.63 20.21 -2.61
CA GLY A 204 8.07 20.30 -2.91
C GLY A 204 8.99 19.60 -1.91
N GLY A 205 8.47 18.87 -0.92
CA GLY A 205 9.29 18.04 -0.03
C GLY A 205 9.87 16.81 -0.74
N SER A 206 11.18 16.58 -0.60
CA SER A 206 11.81 15.32 -0.99
C SER A 206 11.56 14.24 0.07
N ASP A 207 10.72 13.28 -0.29
CA ASP A 207 10.54 12.06 0.50
C ASP A 207 11.81 11.19 0.38
N LEU A 208 12.25 10.58 1.49
CA LEU A 208 13.23 9.50 1.45
C LEU A 208 12.71 8.38 0.51
N SER A 209 13.62 7.59 -0.09
CA SER A 209 13.26 6.48 -0.97
C SER A 209 12.31 5.44 -0.34
N VAL A 210 12.24 5.40 0.99
CA VAL A 210 11.17 4.76 1.75
C VAL A 210 10.57 5.79 2.71
N SER A 211 9.61 6.59 2.23
CA SER A 211 8.86 7.55 3.04
C SER A 211 7.44 7.07 3.29
N LEU A 212 7.01 7.10 4.55
CA LEU A 212 5.61 6.91 4.95
C LEU A 212 4.77 8.19 4.75
N GLY A 213 5.36 9.17 4.05
CA GLY A 213 4.86 10.50 3.77
C GLY A 213 5.13 11.48 4.90
N ARG A 214 5.10 12.78 4.56
CA ARG A 214 5.17 13.88 5.54
C ARG A 214 3.77 14.21 6.05
N TYR A 215 3.54 14.06 7.34
CA TYR A 215 2.32 14.45 8.02
C TYR A 215 2.52 15.82 8.66
N ASN A 216 1.45 16.61 8.78
CA ASN A 216 1.44 17.70 9.76
C ASN A 216 1.16 17.14 11.17
N VAL A 217 1.18 17.99 12.20
CA VAL A 217 0.98 17.54 13.59
C VAL A 217 -0.38 16.86 13.75
N LEU A 218 -1.44 17.38 13.12
CA LEU A 218 -2.76 16.77 13.19
C LEU A 218 -2.79 15.37 12.56
N GLY A 219 -2.20 15.20 11.38
CA GLY A 219 -2.06 13.90 10.71
C GLY A 219 -1.27 12.90 11.56
N ALA A 220 -0.18 13.34 12.18
CA ALA A 220 0.62 12.50 13.08
C ALA A 220 -0.17 12.10 14.35
N VAL A 221 -0.96 13.00 14.92
CA VAL A 221 -1.84 12.71 16.07
C VAL A 221 -2.94 11.72 15.68
N VAL A 222 -3.58 11.89 14.52
CA VAL A 222 -4.58 10.92 14.04
C VAL A 222 -3.96 9.54 13.84
N LEU A 223 -2.75 9.48 13.27
CA LEU A 223 -2.01 8.23 13.11
C LEU A 223 -1.69 7.57 14.46
N LEU A 224 -1.30 8.36 15.46
CA LEU A 224 -1.03 7.89 16.82
C LEU A 224 -2.29 7.37 17.52
N VAL A 225 -3.43 8.06 17.36
CA VAL A 225 -4.73 7.62 17.92
C VAL A 225 -5.15 6.28 17.30
N VAL A 226 -5.03 6.13 15.98
CA VAL A 226 -5.29 4.86 15.29
C VAL A 226 -4.38 3.75 15.86
N ALA A 227 -3.08 4.01 16.00
CA ALA A 227 -2.13 3.06 16.58
C ALA A 227 -2.52 2.64 18.00
N ALA A 228 -2.87 3.60 18.86
CA ALA A 228 -3.27 3.34 20.24
C ALA A 228 -4.53 2.47 20.31
N LEU A 229 -5.55 2.78 19.50
CA LEU A 229 -6.78 1.98 19.41
C LEU A 229 -6.50 0.54 18.97
N MET A 230 -5.59 0.33 18.02
CA MET A 230 -5.18 -1.01 17.57
C MET A 230 -4.47 -1.77 18.70
N VAL A 231 -3.49 -1.17 19.39
CA VAL A 231 -2.73 -1.83 20.47
C VAL A 231 -3.63 -2.15 21.66
N VAL A 232 -4.48 -1.20 22.09
CA VAL A 232 -5.41 -1.38 23.21
C VAL A 232 -6.52 -2.37 22.82
N GLY A 233 -7.08 -2.27 21.61
CA GLY A 233 -8.07 -3.21 21.07
C GLY A 233 -7.56 -4.64 21.03
N ALA A 234 -6.31 -4.84 20.61
CA ALA A 234 -5.65 -6.14 20.62
C ALA A 234 -5.42 -6.68 22.04
N SER A 235 -5.05 -5.81 22.99
CA SER A 235 -4.71 -6.20 24.37
C SER A 235 -5.95 -6.51 25.22
N LEU A 236 -7.03 -5.76 25.00
CA LEU A 236 -8.31 -5.95 25.68
C LEU A 236 -9.26 -6.91 24.94
N HIS A 237 -8.86 -7.41 23.77
CA HIS A 237 -9.70 -8.19 22.86
C HIS A 237 -11.05 -7.52 22.55
N ARG A 238 -11.05 -6.19 22.39
CA ARG A 238 -12.26 -5.39 22.16
C ARG A 238 -12.40 -5.08 20.67
N ARG A 239 -13.34 -5.76 19.99
CA ARG A 239 -13.62 -5.50 18.56
C ARG A 239 -14.01 -4.05 18.27
N GLU A 240 -14.69 -3.39 19.20
CA GLU A 240 -15.21 -2.03 18.97
C GLU A 240 -14.05 -1.05 18.80
N LEU A 241 -12.94 -1.22 19.53
CA LEU A 241 -11.74 -0.40 19.35
C LEU A 241 -11.08 -0.64 17.99
N ALA A 242 -11.07 -1.88 17.50
CA ALA A 242 -10.59 -2.20 16.15
C ALA A 242 -11.50 -1.60 15.07
N LEU A 243 -12.82 -1.62 15.23
CA LEU A 243 -13.76 -0.99 14.29
C LEU A 243 -13.63 0.53 14.26
N ILE A 244 -13.46 1.17 15.43
CA ILE A 244 -13.21 2.62 15.51
C ILE A 244 -11.88 2.97 14.84
N ALA A 245 -10.82 2.20 15.09
CA ALA A 245 -9.53 2.38 14.41
C ALA A 245 -9.68 2.27 12.88
N ALA A 246 -10.45 1.28 12.41
CA ALA A 246 -10.72 1.11 10.98
C ALA A 246 -11.45 2.30 10.38
N ALA A 247 -12.52 2.77 11.03
CA ALA A 247 -13.31 3.90 10.56
C ALA A 247 -12.48 5.19 10.51
N LEU A 248 -11.73 5.49 11.57
CA LEU A 248 -10.85 6.67 11.61
C LEU A 248 -9.77 6.61 10.51
N ALA A 249 -9.17 5.44 10.28
CA ALA A 249 -8.17 5.28 9.25
C ALA A 249 -8.73 5.43 7.83
N VAL A 250 -9.95 4.91 7.55
CA VAL A 250 -10.63 5.14 6.26
C VAL A 250 -10.92 6.62 6.07
N LEU A 251 -11.46 7.29 7.08
CA LEU A 251 -11.77 8.72 6.99
C LEU A 251 -10.51 9.55 6.74
N ALA A 252 -9.40 9.24 7.43
CA ALA A 252 -8.13 9.89 7.20
C ALA A 252 -7.63 9.68 5.75
N ALA A 253 -7.61 8.44 5.26
CA ALA A 253 -7.19 8.13 3.90
C ALA A 253 -8.05 8.81 2.83
N LEU A 254 -9.39 8.74 2.97
CA LEU A 254 -10.32 9.40 2.05
C LEU A 254 -10.12 10.92 2.06
N SER A 255 -9.93 11.52 3.23
CA SER A 255 -9.65 12.94 3.33
C SER A 255 -8.37 13.32 2.59
N MET A 256 -7.31 12.50 2.66
CA MET A 256 -6.07 12.73 1.93
C MET A 256 -6.30 12.68 0.42
N TYR A 257 -6.98 11.64 -0.09
CA TYR A 257 -7.29 11.53 -1.52
C TYR A 257 -8.14 12.69 -2.04
N LEU A 258 -9.11 13.17 -1.25
CA LEU A 258 -9.95 14.32 -1.61
C LEU A 258 -9.17 15.66 -1.64
N GLN A 259 -8.01 15.72 -0.99
CA GLN A 259 -7.20 16.92 -0.87
C GLN A 259 -5.92 16.87 -1.73
N LEU A 260 -5.65 15.78 -2.46
CA LEU A 260 -4.42 15.59 -3.24
C LEU A 260 -4.15 16.70 -4.28
N SER A 261 -5.18 17.37 -4.78
CA SER A 261 -5.07 18.46 -5.74
C SER A 261 -5.21 19.86 -5.12
N ARG A 262 -5.15 19.97 -3.78
CA ARG A 262 -5.34 21.22 -3.05
C ARG A 262 -4.02 21.69 -2.42
N THR A 263 -3.85 23.00 -2.33
CA THR A 263 -2.72 23.64 -1.64
C THR A 263 -2.88 23.62 -0.12
N ASP A 264 -4.13 23.66 0.37
CA ASP A 264 -4.46 23.63 1.79
C ASP A 264 -4.93 22.22 2.20
N VAL A 265 -4.03 21.48 2.86
CA VAL A 265 -4.27 20.09 3.33
C VAL A 265 -4.36 20.03 4.84
N TRP A 266 -5.45 19.45 5.35
CA TRP A 266 -5.80 19.43 6.78
C TRP A 266 -4.97 18.44 7.60
N LEU A 267 -4.72 17.24 7.07
CA LEU A 267 -3.92 16.20 7.76
C LEU A 267 -2.46 16.16 7.25
N GLY A 268 -2.11 17.01 6.28
CA GLY A 268 -0.94 16.81 5.44
C GLY A 268 -0.98 15.43 4.76
N GLY A 269 0.19 14.94 4.34
CA GLY A 269 0.36 13.58 3.82
C GLY A 269 0.58 13.53 2.31
N SER A 270 0.90 12.33 1.84
CA SER A 270 1.04 12.00 0.42
C SER A 270 0.20 10.76 0.09
N ASN A 271 0.27 10.29 -1.16
CA ASN A 271 -0.35 9.02 -1.54
C ASN A 271 0.14 7.86 -0.66
N THR A 272 1.40 7.90 -0.18
CA THR A 272 1.94 6.85 0.69
C THR A 272 1.32 6.89 2.08
N SER A 273 1.07 8.08 2.62
CA SER A 273 0.33 8.26 3.87
C SER A 273 -1.09 7.70 3.79
N ALA A 274 -1.78 7.96 2.68
CA ALA A 274 -3.12 7.42 2.46
C ALA A 274 -3.11 5.89 2.38
N ALA A 275 -2.15 5.28 1.67
CA ALA A 275 -1.97 3.83 1.62
C ALA A 275 -1.67 3.23 3.01
N PHE A 276 -0.93 3.95 3.86
CA PHE A 276 -0.62 3.49 5.21
C PHE A 276 -1.84 3.49 6.12
N PHE A 277 -2.67 4.54 6.06
CA PHE A 277 -3.98 4.57 6.71
C PHE A 277 -4.92 3.47 6.18
N LEU A 278 -4.97 3.23 4.86
CA LEU A 278 -5.73 2.11 4.30
C LEU A 278 -5.24 0.76 4.81
N SER A 279 -3.93 0.59 5.00
CA SER A 279 -3.37 -0.63 5.59
C SER A 279 -3.84 -0.83 7.03
N ALA A 280 -3.85 0.24 7.84
CA ALA A 280 -4.40 0.23 9.19
C ALA A 280 -5.89 -0.15 9.19
N ALA A 281 -6.66 0.41 8.24
CA ALA A 281 -8.08 0.12 8.09
C ALA A 281 -8.35 -1.35 7.76
N VAL A 282 -7.64 -1.91 6.77
CA VAL A 282 -7.79 -3.31 6.35
C VAL A 282 -7.47 -4.26 7.50
N VAL A 283 -6.35 -4.05 8.21
CA VAL A 283 -5.96 -4.89 9.35
C VAL A 283 -6.97 -4.80 10.49
N SER A 284 -7.38 -3.59 10.84
CA SER A 284 -8.32 -3.36 11.95
C SER A 284 -9.70 -3.95 11.66
N GLY A 285 -10.21 -3.74 10.44
CA GLY A 285 -11.50 -4.31 10.00
C GLY A 285 -11.47 -5.84 9.94
N ALA A 286 -10.41 -6.42 9.36
CA ALA A 286 -10.30 -7.88 9.24
C ALA A 286 -10.11 -8.59 10.59
N THR A 287 -9.44 -7.97 11.55
CA THR A 287 -9.20 -8.55 12.88
C THR A 287 -10.39 -8.38 13.82
N ALA A 288 -11.22 -7.34 13.65
CA ALA A 288 -12.38 -7.08 14.50
C ALA A 288 -13.36 -8.26 14.59
N GLY A 289 -13.61 -8.97 13.48
CA GLY A 289 -14.49 -10.13 13.45
C GLY A 289 -14.00 -11.28 14.33
N ALA A 290 -12.70 -11.58 14.27
CA ALA A 290 -12.06 -12.66 15.03
C ALA A 290 -11.94 -12.34 16.54
N LEU A 291 -11.89 -11.05 16.93
CA LEU A 291 -11.85 -10.65 18.35
C LEU A 291 -13.18 -10.91 19.10
N ARG A 292 -14.29 -11.17 18.39
CA ARG A 292 -15.64 -11.36 18.96
C ARG A 292 -15.88 -12.74 19.57
N GLN A 293 -15.13 -13.78 19.17
CA GLN A 293 -15.50 -15.18 19.40
C GLN A 293 -15.34 -15.70 20.86
N ARG A 294 -15.01 -14.85 21.84
CA ARG A 294 -14.81 -15.25 23.25
C ARG A 294 -16.08 -15.32 24.12
N THR A 295 -17.21 -15.68 23.53
CA THR A 295 -18.44 -15.97 24.31
C THR A 295 -18.81 -17.45 24.20
N ARG A 296 -18.03 -18.29 24.88
CA ARG A 296 -18.45 -19.41 25.72
C ARG A 296 -17.24 -20.03 26.40
#